data_AF-Q9GQU3-F1
#
_entry.id   AF-Q9GQU3-F1
#
_cell.length_a   1.000
_cell.length_b   1.000
_cell.length_c   1.000
_cell.angle_alpha   90.00
_cell.angle_beta   90.00
_cell.angle_gamma   90.00
#
_symmetry.space_group_name_H-M   'P 1'
#
loop_
_entity.id
_entity.type
_entity.pdbx_description
1 polymer ?
#
loop_
_entity_poly.entity_id
_entity_poly.type
_entity_poly.pdbx_seq_one_letter_code
_entity_poly.pdbx_strand_id
1 'polypeptide(L)'
;MKRCIITIKLLFYIILFNKWNDLEAKPTSDTSSTTVVTLDINKTSSTNDFEYSKSDNYRTYTPKPGKSFSKIVKKKKDIWTSQNNHAVKVVLIGSGKTPKHLVILLTTRNFVLLYKTGKNKPWEDITSKRHDVSKLKFFGDNNTELKSSDYEITIVNKFLNYTFNDGVKCLTVNLGDNVVWSHSDHSNFKEIKAFSLDLYLNNFFVKNKSDQLKQIKPKLKPVDLDIDKKESTEQSDYKDENGVNTWTPKFGYGFNKISAGETAIWNSNDVYSTMVTIKSEGTNKYLIILLNNDSFSIFKQSDGKSWENISKHGTFFTSIRFYGDNNRELRPSDYKIDIVNTSVSFTFNSGVNCTKIMFGDDEWSQKDHTQSNLIKSLSLDFVSNSLTIALQSGTMNLKFDPTTSGGQTTTTGTGQTGTSPATGQDGTGTGTGASTTPAGQTTTGGSQPATGTNQTTTTPASEGQTTTTPKSGSSPTATGTTTTPKSGSSPTAIGTTT
;
A
#
# COMPACT_ATOMS: atom_id res chain seq x y z
N MET A 1 41.22 -4.41 -25.57
CA MET A 1 40.05 -3.70 -26.15
C MET A 1 38.81 -3.99 -25.31
N LYS A 2 38.58 -3.23 -24.24
CA LYS A 2 37.35 -3.31 -23.44
C LYS A 2 36.34 -2.33 -24.05
N ARG A 3 35.45 -2.84 -24.90
CA ARG A 3 34.35 -2.04 -25.48
C ARG A 3 33.36 -1.70 -24.38
N CYS A 4 33.24 -0.41 -24.12
CA CYS A 4 32.31 0.18 -23.16
C CYS A 4 30.87 -0.06 -23.67
N ILE A 5 30.18 -1.06 -23.12
CA ILE A 5 28.73 -1.21 -23.25
C ILE A 5 28.11 -0.19 -22.29
N ILE A 6 28.21 1.10 -22.65
CA ILE A 6 27.33 2.11 -22.09
C ILE A 6 25.98 1.82 -22.72
N THR A 7 25.08 1.33 -21.88
CA THR A 7 23.79 0.76 -22.24
C THR A 7 23.00 1.77 -23.08
N ILE A 8 22.43 1.32 -24.21
CA ILE A 8 21.53 2.08 -25.08
C ILE A 8 20.40 2.78 -24.30
N LYS A 9 20.04 2.31 -23.10
CA LYS A 9 19.10 2.96 -22.16
C LYS A 9 19.57 4.35 -21.66
N LEU A 10 20.87 4.57 -21.48
CA LEU A 10 21.41 5.85 -20.99
C LEU A 10 21.43 6.89 -22.13
N LEU A 11 21.74 6.46 -23.36
CA LEU A 11 21.65 7.30 -24.57
C LEU A 11 20.21 7.70 -24.88
N PHE A 12 19.22 6.81 -24.68
CA PHE A 12 17.80 7.17 -24.80
C PHE A 12 17.33 8.20 -23.76
N TYR A 13 17.84 8.15 -22.52
CA TYR A 13 17.52 9.13 -21.48
C TYR A 13 18.13 10.51 -21.78
N ILE A 14 19.37 10.55 -22.30
CA ILE A 14 20.05 11.78 -22.70
C ILE A 14 19.40 12.41 -23.94
N ILE A 15 18.97 11.61 -24.93
CA ILE A 15 18.26 12.13 -26.12
C ILE A 15 16.85 12.66 -25.76
N LEU A 16 16.16 12.07 -24.78
CA LEU A 16 14.87 12.58 -24.30
C LEU A 16 15.02 13.92 -23.56
N PHE A 17 16.14 14.13 -22.84
CA PHE A 17 16.39 15.36 -22.09
C PHE A 17 16.91 16.49 -23.00
N ASN A 18 17.76 16.19 -23.98
CA ASN A 18 18.32 17.21 -24.87
C ASN A 18 17.35 17.70 -25.95
N LYS A 19 16.24 17.00 -26.22
CA LYS A 19 15.14 17.51 -27.04
C LYS A 19 14.15 18.41 -26.27
N TRP A 20 14.39 18.62 -24.96
CA TRP A 20 13.57 19.48 -24.10
C TRP A 20 14.23 20.84 -23.80
N ASN A 21 15.28 21.20 -24.55
CA ASN A 21 15.95 22.50 -24.42
C ASN A 21 15.60 23.51 -25.53
N ASP A 22 14.65 23.20 -26.43
CA ASP A 22 14.18 24.17 -27.43
C ASP A 22 12.70 24.53 -27.20
N LEU A 23 12.49 25.82 -26.89
CA LEU A 23 11.23 26.55 -26.77
C LEU A 23 10.31 26.19 -25.59
N GLU A 24 10.75 26.49 -24.36
CA GLU A 24 9.83 26.91 -23.30
C GLU A 24 9.97 28.43 -23.10
N ALA A 25 9.08 29.18 -23.75
CA ALA A 25 8.95 30.61 -23.50
C ALA A 25 8.41 30.83 -22.07
N LYS A 26 9.14 31.62 -21.30
CA LYS A 26 8.76 32.11 -19.98
C LYS A 26 7.33 32.69 -20.01
N PRO A 27 6.45 32.38 -19.05
CA PRO A 27 5.11 32.94 -19.02
C PRO A 27 5.20 34.45 -18.74
N THR A 28 4.93 35.26 -19.76
CA THR A 28 4.66 36.69 -19.60
C THR A 28 3.29 36.83 -18.95
N SER A 29 3.25 37.57 -17.85
CA SER A 29 2.03 37.94 -17.13
C SER A 29 1.17 38.87 -17.99
N ASP A 30 0.37 38.30 -18.87
CA ASP A 30 -0.80 38.96 -19.45
C ASP A 30 -2.04 38.16 -19.06
N THR A 31 -3.05 38.87 -18.53
CA THR A 31 -4.39 38.39 -18.19
C THR A 31 -5.12 37.94 -19.47
N SER A 32 -4.66 36.86 -20.08
CA SER A 32 -5.31 36.16 -21.16
C SER A 32 -6.20 35.06 -20.58
N SER A 33 -7.47 35.06 -20.97
CA SER A 33 -8.42 34.04 -20.53
C SER A 33 -7.90 32.65 -20.92
N THR A 34 -7.57 31.82 -19.93
CA THR A 34 -7.12 30.45 -20.17
C THR A 34 -8.22 29.67 -20.88
N THR A 35 -7.93 29.13 -22.07
CA THR A 35 -8.89 28.33 -22.82
C THR A 35 -8.99 26.93 -22.22
N VAL A 36 -10.19 26.51 -21.85
CA VAL A 36 -10.45 25.17 -21.33
C VAL A 36 -10.76 24.20 -22.47
N VAL A 37 -10.15 23.03 -22.44
CA VAL A 37 -10.30 22.00 -23.48
C VAL A 37 -10.64 20.64 -22.89
N THR A 38 -11.26 19.77 -23.68
CA THR A 38 -11.52 18.37 -23.31
C THR A 38 -10.44 17.46 -23.88
N LEU A 39 -9.76 16.72 -23.02
CA LEU A 39 -8.80 15.69 -23.41
C LEU A 39 -9.51 14.36 -23.68
N ASP A 40 -9.42 13.82 -24.89
CA ASP A 40 -9.74 12.40 -25.16
C ASP A 40 -8.46 11.56 -25.11
N ILE A 41 -8.29 10.74 -24.07
CA ILE A 41 -7.11 9.87 -23.89
C ILE A 41 -7.05 8.71 -24.90
N ASN A 42 -8.01 8.61 -25.83
CA ASN A 42 -7.92 7.75 -26.99
C ASN A 42 -7.08 8.38 -28.14
N LYS A 43 -6.79 9.68 -28.07
CA LYS A 43 -5.89 10.35 -29.02
C LYS A 43 -4.45 9.91 -28.77
N THR A 44 -3.73 9.64 -29.86
CA THR A 44 -2.36 9.12 -29.84
C THR A 44 -1.41 9.97 -30.67
N SER A 45 -1.73 11.26 -30.85
CA SER A 45 -0.95 12.26 -31.56
C SER A 45 -1.27 13.64 -31.00
N SER A 46 -0.34 14.60 -31.17
CA SER A 46 -0.56 16.00 -30.80
C SER A 46 -1.70 16.62 -31.61
N THR A 47 -2.26 17.71 -31.08
CA THR A 47 -3.36 18.47 -31.70
C THR A 47 -3.10 19.97 -31.59
N ASN A 48 -4.06 20.80 -32.00
CA ASN A 48 -4.01 22.25 -31.76
C ASN A 48 -4.19 22.61 -30.28
N ASP A 49 -4.66 21.69 -29.44
CA ASP A 49 -4.97 21.94 -28.03
C ASP A 49 -3.90 21.42 -27.07
N PHE A 50 -3.18 20.37 -27.46
CA PHE A 50 -2.23 19.71 -26.59
C PHE A 50 -1.12 19.01 -27.37
N GLU A 51 0.01 18.85 -26.71
CA GLU A 51 1.08 17.95 -27.09
C GLU A 51 0.86 16.55 -26.54
N TYR A 52 1.24 15.56 -27.33
CA TYR A 52 1.21 14.14 -26.96
C TYR A 52 2.59 13.52 -27.10
N SER A 53 2.99 12.78 -26.08
CA SER A 53 4.18 11.93 -26.15
C SER A 53 3.89 10.55 -25.58
N LYS A 54 4.61 9.55 -26.12
CA LYS A 54 4.55 8.17 -25.64
C LYS A 54 5.97 7.65 -25.45
N SER A 55 6.24 7.13 -24.27
CA SER A 55 7.48 6.44 -23.93
C SER A 55 7.12 5.21 -23.12
N ASP A 56 7.59 4.04 -23.54
CA ASP A 56 7.24 2.74 -22.95
C ASP A 56 5.72 2.56 -22.73
N ASN A 57 5.29 2.42 -21.48
CA ASN A 57 3.90 2.26 -21.06
C ASN A 57 3.22 3.59 -20.66
N TYR A 58 3.92 4.72 -20.77
CA TYR A 58 3.46 6.06 -20.44
C TYR A 58 2.96 6.79 -21.69
N ARG A 59 1.77 7.39 -21.59
CA ARG A 59 1.26 8.38 -22.55
C ARG A 59 1.05 9.68 -21.80
N THR A 60 1.68 10.75 -22.26
CA THR A 60 1.65 12.06 -21.63
C THR A 60 0.92 13.03 -22.54
N TYR A 61 0.04 13.82 -21.95
CA TYR A 61 -0.72 14.87 -22.60
C TYR A 61 -0.45 16.18 -21.86
N THR A 62 0.04 17.18 -22.58
CA THR A 62 0.34 18.50 -22.03
C THR A 62 -0.44 19.54 -22.83
N PRO A 63 -1.34 20.33 -22.21
CA PRO A 63 -2.00 21.44 -22.91
C PRO A 63 -0.96 22.37 -23.52
N LYS A 64 -1.28 22.94 -24.69
CA LYS A 64 -0.45 24.01 -25.27
C LYS A 64 -0.54 25.30 -24.43
N PRO A 65 0.40 26.25 -24.58
CA PRO A 65 0.39 27.51 -23.85
C PRO A 65 -0.99 28.21 -23.90
N GLY A 66 -1.43 28.75 -22.76
CA GLY A 66 -2.74 29.39 -22.61
C GLY A 66 -3.94 28.43 -22.54
N LYS A 67 -3.71 27.11 -22.52
CA LYS A 67 -4.76 26.08 -22.43
C LYS A 67 -4.65 25.23 -21.17
N SER A 68 -5.78 24.64 -20.77
CA SER A 68 -5.83 23.66 -19.69
C SER A 68 -6.97 22.65 -19.92
N PHE A 69 -6.89 21.44 -19.35
CA PHE A 69 -7.96 20.47 -19.48
C PHE A 69 -8.99 20.63 -18.35
N SER A 70 -10.24 20.94 -18.70
CA SER A 70 -11.35 20.91 -17.72
C SER A 70 -12.04 19.54 -17.66
N LYS A 71 -11.82 18.69 -18.67
CA LYS A 71 -12.47 17.38 -18.78
C LYS A 71 -11.54 16.38 -19.43
N ILE A 72 -11.56 15.14 -18.94
CA ILE A 72 -10.85 14.00 -19.50
C ILE A 72 -11.84 12.89 -19.80
N VAL A 73 -11.85 12.44 -21.04
CA VAL A 73 -12.75 11.40 -21.56
C VAL A 73 -11.97 10.29 -22.25
N LYS A 74 -12.63 9.15 -22.46
CA LYS A 74 -12.18 8.12 -23.42
C LYS A 74 -13.32 7.75 -24.36
N LYS A 75 -13.18 8.06 -25.65
CA LYS A 75 -14.23 7.78 -26.65
C LYS A 75 -15.62 8.25 -26.18
N LYS A 76 -15.71 9.49 -25.69
CA LYS A 76 -16.90 10.15 -25.12
C LYS A 76 -17.35 9.72 -23.71
N LYS A 77 -16.72 8.72 -23.08
CA LYS A 77 -17.02 8.37 -21.68
C LYS A 77 -16.19 9.20 -20.73
N ASP A 78 -16.85 9.85 -19.79
CA ASP A 78 -16.21 10.70 -18.79
C ASP A 78 -15.33 9.86 -17.85
N ILE A 79 -14.14 10.39 -17.56
CA ILE A 79 -13.19 9.79 -16.62
C ILE A 79 -12.96 10.76 -15.47
N TRP A 80 -12.79 12.04 -15.79
CA TRP A 80 -12.57 13.09 -14.82
C TRP A 80 -13.10 14.40 -15.37
N THR A 81 -13.70 15.21 -14.49
CA THR A 81 -14.19 16.55 -14.79
C THR A 81 -13.74 17.46 -13.66
N SER A 82 -13.10 18.57 -14.01
CA SER A 82 -12.72 19.61 -13.06
C SER A 82 -13.96 20.20 -12.40
N GLN A 83 -13.86 20.43 -11.10
CA GLN A 83 -14.77 21.35 -10.41
C GLN A 83 -14.26 22.78 -10.60
N ASN A 84 -13.09 23.08 -9.99
CA ASN A 84 -12.52 24.43 -9.99
C ASN A 84 -11.04 24.48 -10.44
N ASN A 85 -10.40 23.33 -10.62
CA ASN A 85 -8.96 23.21 -10.85
C ASN A 85 -8.69 22.40 -12.11
N HIS A 86 -8.26 23.07 -13.18
CA HIS A 86 -7.99 22.43 -14.45
C HIS A 86 -6.69 21.64 -14.42
N ALA A 87 -6.58 20.65 -15.31
CA ALA A 87 -5.36 19.87 -15.45
C ALA A 87 -4.37 20.55 -16.39
N VAL A 88 -3.11 20.59 -15.96
CA VAL A 88 -1.96 21.13 -16.71
C VAL A 88 -1.04 20.04 -17.23
N LYS A 89 -1.18 18.80 -16.76
CA LYS A 89 -0.49 17.63 -17.32
C LYS A 89 -1.26 16.36 -17.00
N VAL A 90 -1.36 15.44 -17.94
CA VAL A 90 -2.04 14.15 -17.74
C VAL A 90 -1.15 13.01 -18.21
N VAL A 91 -0.93 12.01 -17.36
CA VAL A 91 -0.12 10.83 -17.68
C VAL A 91 -0.93 9.55 -17.49
N LEU A 92 -1.10 8.79 -18.58
CA LEU A 92 -1.77 7.49 -18.58
C LEU A 92 -0.74 6.36 -18.60
N ILE A 93 -0.75 5.55 -17.54
CA ILE A 93 0.16 4.44 -17.30
C ILE A 93 -0.56 3.12 -17.56
N GLY A 94 0.01 2.27 -18.42
CA GLY A 94 -0.49 0.91 -18.72
C GLY A 94 -1.54 0.83 -19.83
N SER A 95 -1.59 -0.29 -20.56
CA SER A 95 -2.40 -0.45 -21.78
C SER A 95 -3.23 -1.75 -21.78
N GLY A 96 -4.08 -1.96 -22.78
CA GLY A 96 -4.75 -3.25 -22.97
C GLY A 96 -5.71 -3.68 -21.84
N LYS A 97 -5.64 -4.95 -21.44
CA LYS A 97 -6.49 -5.56 -20.41
C LYS A 97 -5.95 -5.40 -18.99
N THR A 98 -4.71 -4.92 -18.81
CA THR A 98 -4.07 -4.79 -17.49
C THR A 98 -4.58 -3.57 -16.71
N PRO A 99 -4.31 -3.52 -15.39
CA PRO A 99 -4.59 -2.34 -14.59
C PRO A 99 -3.93 -1.07 -15.14
N LYS A 100 -4.54 0.09 -14.90
CA LYS A 100 -4.08 1.39 -15.40
C LYS A 100 -4.13 2.43 -14.31
N HIS A 101 -3.22 3.38 -14.39
CA HIS A 101 -3.24 4.58 -13.59
C HIS A 101 -3.36 5.79 -14.51
N LEU A 102 -4.11 6.80 -14.09
CA LEU A 102 -4.18 8.10 -14.74
C LEU A 102 -3.80 9.14 -13.70
N VAL A 103 -2.68 9.81 -13.92
CA VAL A 103 -2.20 10.90 -13.08
C VAL A 103 -2.57 12.22 -13.74
N ILE A 104 -3.14 13.14 -12.98
CA ILE A 104 -3.61 14.44 -13.44
C ILE A 104 -2.96 15.50 -12.54
N LEU A 105 -2.02 16.28 -13.07
CA LEU A 105 -1.46 17.45 -12.38
C LEU A 105 -2.40 18.63 -12.56
N LEU A 106 -2.78 19.28 -11.47
CA LEU A 106 -3.72 20.39 -11.45
C LEU A 106 -3.00 21.75 -11.43
N THR A 107 -3.71 22.81 -11.83
CA THR A 107 -3.26 24.21 -11.71
C THR A 107 -2.89 24.60 -10.27
N THR A 108 -3.53 23.98 -9.27
CA THR A 108 -3.21 24.17 -7.84
C THR A 108 -1.94 23.47 -7.40
N ARG A 109 -1.19 22.87 -8.32
CA ARG A 109 0.05 22.11 -8.06
C ARG A 109 -0.14 20.80 -7.27
N ASN A 110 -1.39 20.45 -6.96
CA ASN A 110 -1.78 19.13 -6.47
C ASN A 110 -2.01 18.15 -7.64
N PHE A 111 -2.27 16.88 -7.32
CA PHE A 111 -2.58 15.86 -8.31
C PHE A 111 -3.86 15.11 -7.99
N VAL A 112 -4.47 14.51 -9.02
CA VAL A 112 -5.47 13.45 -8.89
C VAL A 112 -4.85 12.17 -9.46
N LEU A 113 -5.01 11.06 -8.75
CA LEU A 113 -4.56 9.74 -9.15
C LEU A 113 -5.74 8.79 -9.25
N LEU A 114 -6.12 8.45 -10.48
CA LEU A 114 -7.18 7.49 -10.76
C LEU A 114 -6.60 6.12 -11.09
N TYR A 115 -7.23 5.07 -10.59
CA TYR A 115 -6.88 3.68 -10.84
C TYR A 115 -8.01 2.93 -11.51
N LYS A 116 -7.66 2.01 -12.42
CA LYS A 116 -8.62 1.14 -13.09
C LYS A 116 -8.07 -0.27 -13.14
N THR A 117 -8.76 -1.20 -12.49
CA THR A 117 -8.33 -2.61 -12.32
C THR A 117 -8.23 -3.40 -13.63
N GLY A 118 -8.99 -3.03 -14.68
CA GLY A 118 -8.97 -3.78 -15.93
C GLY A 118 -9.86 -3.21 -17.04
N LYS A 119 -10.03 -3.97 -18.12
CA LYS A 119 -10.92 -3.59 -19.23
C LYS A 119 -12.36 -3.45 -18.72
N ASN A 120 -13.06 -2.41 -19.16
CA ASN A 120 -14.46 -2.11 -18.81
C ASN A 120 -14.77 -1.90 -17.31
N LYS A 121 -13.78 -1.89 -16.42
CA LYS A 121 -13.96 -1.53 -15.01
C LYS A 121 -14.04 -0.01 -14.82
N PRO A 122 -14.71 0.50 -13.78
CA PRO A 122 -14.74 1.92 -13.47
C PRO A 122 -13.34 2.43 -13.09
N TRP A 123 -13.18 3.75 -13.10
CA TRP A 123 -12.02 4.41 -12.49
C TRP A 123 -12.35 4.70 -11.02
N GLU A 124 -11.40 4.41 -10.14
CA GLU A 124 -11.44 4.71 -8.70
C GLU A 124 -10.46 5.83 -8.41
N ASP A 125 -10.85 6.84 -7.63
CA ASP A 125 -9.93 7.84 -7.12
C ASP A 125 -9.16 7.28 -5.92
N ILE A 126 -7.84 7.19 -6.06
CA ILE A 126 -6.93 6.70 -5.02
C ILE A 126 -5.94 7.79 -4.56
N THR A 127 -6.25 9.06 -4.82
CA THR A 127 -5.41 10.21 -4.47
C THR A 127 -5.11 10.26 -2.97
N SER A 128 -6.13 10.04 -2.13
CA SER A 128 -6.01 10.02 -0.66
C SER A 128 -5.16 8.86 -0.13
N LYS A 129 -4.87 7.85 -0.96
CA LYS A 129 -3.96 6.74 -0.62
C LYS A 129 -2.49 7.10 -0.84
N ARG A 130 -2.16 8.39 -0.98
CA ARG A 130 -0.80 8.90 -1.19
C ARG A 130 -0.46 9.95 -0.14
N HIS A 131 0.82 10.26 -0.01
CA HIS A 131 1.26 11.37 0.82
C HIS A 131 0.57 12.66 0.39
N ASP A 132 0.05 13.40 1.38
CA ASP A 132 -0.59 14.69 1.18
C ASP A 132 0.48 15.74 0.83
N VAL A 133 0.71 15.91 -0.47
CA VAL A 133 1.75 16.80 -0.99
C VAL A 133 1.50 18.27 -0.70
N SER A 134 0.27 18.64 -0.30
CA SER A 134 -0.02 20.02 0.14
C SER A 134 0.71 20.38 1.43
N LYS A 135 1.16 19.39 2.20
CA LYS A 135 1.96 19.55 3.42
C LYS A 135 3.46 19.54 3.16
N LEU A 136 3.90 19.42 1.91
CA LEU A 136 5.33 19.49 1.58
C LEU A 136 5.83 20.93 1.71
N LYS A 137 6.93 21.07 2.44
CA LYS A 137 7.67 22.33 2.57
C LYS A 137 9.14 22.09 2.29
N PHE A 138 9.75 23.01 1.56
CA PHE A 138 11.16 22.96 1.18
C PHE A 138 11.87 24.13 1.84
N PHE A 139 13.05 23.91 2.40
CA PHE A 139 13.80 24.95 3.11
C PHE A 139 15.21 25.07 2.54
N GLY A 140 15.65 26.31 2.31
CA GLY A 140 17.00 26.65 1.86
C GLY A 140 17.90 27.14 2.99
N ASP A 141 18.80 28.07 2.66
CA ASP A 141 19.72 28.68 3.62
C ASP A 141 18.97 29.36 4.78
N ASN A 142 19.58 29.32 5.97
CA ASN A 142 19.03 29.88 7.21
C ASN A 142 17.61 29.38 7.56
N ASN A 143 17.26 28.15 7.15
CA ASN A 143 15.95 27.55 7.36
C ASN A 143 14.80 28.38 6.76
N THR A 144 15.06 29.09 5.65
CA THR A 144 14.05 29.88 4.93
C THR A 144 13.20 28.99 4.05
N GLU A 145 11.87 29.03 4.18
CA GLU A 145 10.95 28.28 3.33
C GLU A 145 11.03 28.78 1.88
N LEU A 146 11.25 27.84 0.94
CA LEU A 146 11.28 28.12 -0.50
C LEU A 146 9.88 28.43 -1.00
N LYS A 147 9.79 29.42 -1.88
CA LYS A 147 8.54 29.85 -2.50
C LYS A 147 8.22 28.97 -3.68
N SER A 148 6.95 28.98 -4.09
CA SER A 148 6.48 28.29 -5.28
C SER A 148 7.19 28.73 -6.57
N SER A 149 7.79 29.93 -6.58
CA SER A 149 8.62 30.45 -7.68
C SER A 149 10.00 29.80 -7.79
N ASP A 150 10.46 29.12 -6.74
CA ASP A 150 11.84 28.63 -6.63
C ASP A 150 12.00 27.21 -7.19
N TYR A 151 10.88 26.58 -7.57
CA TYR A 151 10.86 25.25 -8.14
C TYR A 151 9.65 25.04 -9.05
N GLU A 152 9.86 24.22 -10.07
CA GLU A 152 8.83 23.71 -10.95
C GLU A 152 8.26 22.39 -10.41
N ILE A 153 6.96 22.18 -10.60
CA ILE A 153 6.33 20.88 -10.35
C ILE A 153 5.84 20.30 -11.67
N THR A 154 6.24 19.06 -11.95
CA THR A 154 5.83 18.37 -13.16
C THR A 154 5.67 16.88 -12.89
N ILE A 155 4.94 16.18 -13.76
CA ILE A 155 4.91 14.70 -13.74
C ILE A 155 5.88 14.19 -14.81
N VAL A 156 6.77 13.28 -14.39
CA VAL A 156 7.62 12.50 -15.30
C VAL A 156 7.37 11.03 -15.03
N ASN A 157 6.81 10.34 -16.02
CA ASN A 157 6.41 8.93 -15.92
C ASN A 157 5.42 8.68 -14.76
N LYS A 158 5.90 8.13 -13.64
CA LYS A 158 5.12 7.85 -12.42
C LYS A 158 5.47 8.75 -11.24
N PHE A 159 6.36 9.71 -11.42
CA PHE A 159 6.85 10.57 -10.35
C PHE A 159 6.22 11.97 -10.44
N LEU A 160 5.74 12.48 -9.31
CA LEU A 160 5.53 13.91 -9.12
C LEU A 160 6.86 14.52 -8.70
N ASN A 161 7.45 15.34 -9.58
CA ASN A 161 8.77 15.93 -9.40
C ASN A 161 8.67 17.40 -9.03
N TYR A 162 9.48 17.78 -8.05
CA TYR A 162 9.78 19.15 -7.64
C TYR A 162 11.22 19.43 -8.08
N THR A 163 11.40 20.19 -9.16
CA THR A 163 12.71 20.54 -9.69
C THR A 163 13.07 21.95 -9.22
N PHE A 164 14.15 22.08 -8.45
CA PHE A 164 14.60 23.39 -7.96
C PHE A 164 15.29 24.16 -9.08
N ASN A 165 14.97 25.44 -9.19
CA ASN A 165 15.56 26.30 -10.21
C ASN A 165 17.06 26.47 -9.99
N ASP A 166 17.77 26.91 -11.03
CA ASP A 166 19.20 27.20 -10.92
C ASP A 166 19.49 28.24 -9.83
N GLY A 167 20.51 27.97 -9.03
CA GLY A 167 20.87 28.78 -7.86
C GLY A 167 20.01 28.54 -6.60
N VAL A 168 18.86 27.88 -6.71
CA VAL A 168 18.03 27.54 -5.54
C VAL A 168 18.60 26.32 -4.83
N LYS A 169 18.86 26.47 -3.53
CA LYS A 169 19.30 25.38 -2.65
C LYS A 169 18.13 24.90 -1.80
N CYS A 170 17.87 23.59 -1.84
CA CYS A 170 17.00 22.92 -0.88
C CYS A 170 17.87 22.09 0.07
N LEU A 171 17.87 22.45 1.34
CA LEU A 171 18.66 21.82 2.39
C LEU A 171 17.82 20.93 3.32
N THR A 172 16.50 21.15 3.38
CA THR A 172 15.59 20.34 4.19
C THR A 172 14.23 20.23 3.50
N VAL A 173 13.62 19.05 3.58
CA VAL A 173 12.25 18.80 3.12
C VAL A 173 11.42 18.30 4.30
N ASN A 174 10.27 18.92 4.52
CA ASN A 174 9.30 18.51 5.52
C ASN A 174 8.00 18.05 4.86
N LEU A 175 7.32 17.11 5.51
CA LEU A 175 5.92 16.77 5.25
C LEU A 175 5.13 17.00 6.54
N GLY A 176 4.44 18.14 6.63
CA GLY A 176 3.90 18.65 7.89
C GLY A 176 5.04 18.96 8.88
N ASP A 177 4.91 18.46 10.12
CA ASP A 177 5.89 18.67 11.19
C ASP A 177 7.05 17.66 11.20
N ASN A 178 7.15 16.84 10.15
CA ASN A 178 8.14 15.78 10.05
C ASN A 178 9.17 16.08 8.98
N VAL A 179 10.45 16.09 9.38
CA VAL A 179 11.58 16.17 8.47
C VAL A 179 11.68 14.86 7.70
N VAL A 180 11.44 14.89 6.39
CA VAL A 180 11.54 13.70 5.53
C VAL A 180 12.95 13.53 4.98
N TRP A 181 13.67 14.63 4.78
CA TRP A 181 15.03 14.62 4.26
C TRP A 181 15.81 15.86 4.71
N SER A 182 17.10 15.68 5.02
CA SER A 182 18.06 16.75 5.27
C SER A 182 19.33 16.56 4.45
N HIS A 183 19.96 17.67 4.05
CA HIS A 183 21.24 17.69 3.35
C HIS A 183 22.37 16.96 4.10
N SER A 184 22.26 16.86 5.43
CA SER A 184 23.23 16.15 6.27
C SER A 184 23.05 14.63 6.27
N ASP A 185 21.94 14.10 5.77
CA ASP A 185 21.62 12.68 5.88
C ASP A 185 22.54 11.79 5.04
N HIS A 186 22.97 12.30 3.88
CA HIS A 186 23.76 11.53 2.91
C HIS A 186 24.79 12.42 2.20
N SER A 187 26.07 12.06 2.30
CA SER A 187 27.18 12.86 1.74
C SER A 187 27.05 13.15 0.24
N ASN A 188 26.65 12.15 -0.56
CA ASN A 188 26.47 12.30 -2.02
C ASN A 188 25.19 13.06 -2.41
N PHE A 189 24.35 13.42 -1.44
CA PHE A 189 23.09 14.11 -1.65
C PHE A 189 23.01 15.42 -0.89
N LYS A 190 24.12 15.94 -0.32
CA LYS A 190 24.16 17.26 0.33
C LYS A 190 23.57 18.38 -0.53
N GLU A 191 23.63 18.24 -1.85
CA GLU A 191 22.96 19.12 -2.78
C GLU A 191 22.04 18.32 -3.70
N ILE A 192 20.76 18.68 -3.68
CA ILE A 192 19.74 18.08 -4.54
C ILE A 192 19.27 19.10 -5.58
N LYS A 193 18.93 18.61 -6.77
CA LYS A 193 18.24 19.41 -7.80
C LYS A 193 16.77 19.06 -7.96
N ALA A 194 16.36 17.90 -7.43
CA ALA A 194 14.96 17.54 -7.40
C ALA A 194 14.59 16.67 -6.20
N PHE A 195 13.34 16.82 -5.76
CA PHE A 195 12.64 15.93 -4.85
C PHE A 195 11.45 15.31 -5.60
N SER A 196 11.16 14.05 -5.35
CA SER A 196 10.13 13.32 -6.11
C SER A 196 9.30 12.40 -5.22
N LEU A 197 8.01 12.32 -5.49
CA LEU A 197 7.12 11.28 -4.96
C LEU A 197 6.81 10.27 -6.06
N ASP A 198 7.15 8.99 -5.85
CA ASP A 198 6.66 7.90 -6.71
C ASP A 198 5.17 7.69 -6.42
N LEU A 199 4.31 8.06 -7.37
CA LEU A 199 2.86 7.97 -7.22
C LEU A 199 2.33 6.53 -7.34
N TYR A 200 3.18 5.55 -7.65
CA TYR A 200 2.83 4.14 -7.62
C TYR A 200 3.13 3.54 -6.24
N LEU A 201 4.37 3.71 -5.77
CA LEU A 201 4.87 3.11 -4.52
C LEU A 201 4.70 3.99 -3.29
N ASN A 202 4.28 5.26 -3.47
CA ASN A 202 4.19 6.28 -2.44
C ASN A 202 5.52 6.55 -1.70
N ASN A 203 6.65 6.36 -2.38
CA ASN A 203 7.99 6.54 -1.81
C ASN A 203 8.60 7.87 -2.24
N PHE A 204 9.35 8.51 -1.35
CA PHE A 204 10.10 9.73 -1.66
C PHE A 204 11.48 9.42 -2.24
N PHE A 205 11.93 10.28 -3.13
CA PHE A 205 13.24 10.22 -3.75
C PHE A 205 13.87 11.61 -3.81
N VAL A 206 15.19 11.64 -3.71
CA VAL A 206 16.00 12.82 -4.02
C VAL A 206 16.87 12.53 -5.23
N LYS A 207 17.12 13.57 -6.01
CA LYS A 207 18.07 13.55 -7.13
C LYS A 207 19.17 14.57 -6.88
N ASN A 208 20.43 14.13 -6.89
CA ASN A 208 21.57 15.03 -6.74
C ASN A 208 21.94 15.74 -8.06
N LYS A 209 22.93 16.64 -8.01
CA LYS A 209 23.41 17.39 -9.18
C LYS A 209 23.96 16.48 -10.29
N SER A 210 24.49 15.31 -9.94
CA SER A 210 25.01 14.29 -10.87
C SER A 210 23.95 13.30 -11.38
N ASP A 211 22.66 13.62 -11.27
CA ASP A 211 21.52 12.79 -11.72
C ASP A 211 21.36 11.43 -11.02
N GLN A 212 22.06 11.20 -9.91
CA GLN A 212 21.86 10.00 -9.11
C GLN A 212 20.57 10.12 -8.32
N LEU A 213 19.79 9.04 -8.28
CA LEU A 213 18.54 8.95 -7.52
C LEU A 213 18.76 8.13 -6.25
N LYS A 214 18.16 8.59 -5.15
CA LYS A 214 18.15 7.87 -3.87
C LYS A 214 16.75 7.88 -3.30
N GLN A 215 16.23 6.68 -2.99
CA GLN A 215 15.02 6.56 -2.20
C GLN A 215 15.30 7.01 -0.77
N ILE A 216 14.37 7.79 -0.22
CA ILE A 216 14.37 8.29 1.14
C ILE A 216 13.45 7.41 1.99
N LYS A 217 13.96 7.00 3.14
CA LYS A 217 13.17 6.40 4.22
C LYS A 217 13.10 7.43 5.34
N PRO A 218 11.93 8.05 5.58
CA PRO A 218 11.80 9.05 6.64
C PRO A 218 12.25 8.50 7.99
N LYS A 219 12.91 9.33 8.79
CA LYS A 219 13.22 9.00 10.19
C LYS A 219 11.90 9.01 10.97
N LEU A 220 11.66 7.95 11.74
CA LEU A 220 10.45 7.82 12.54
C LEU A 220 10.72 8.25 13.97
N LYS A 221 9.77 8.98 14.55
CA LYS A 221 9.72 9.27 15.98
C LYS A 221 9.12 8.05 16.70
N PRO A 222 9.80 7.52 17.74
CA PRO A 222 9.28 6.39 18.54
C PRO A 222 7.97 6.77 19.24
N VAL A 223 7.05 5.80 19.30
CA VAL A 223 5.78 5.89 20.03
C VAL A 223 5.52 4.57 20.75
N ASP A 224 5.08 4.66 21.99
CA ASP A 224 4.58 3.51 22.74
C ASP A 224 3.08 3.32 22.46
N LEU A 225 2.69 2.11 22.05
CA LEU A 225 1.29 1.74 21.86
C LEU A 225 0.81 0.87 23.03
N ASP A 226 -0.28 1.27 23.67
CA ASP A 226 -1.05 0.43 24.60
C ASP A 226 -2.32 -0.06 23.90
N ILE A 227 -2.41 -1.35 23.61
CA ILE A 227 -3.51 -1.95 22.84
C ILE A 227 -4.82 -2.06 23.64
N ASP A 228 -4.78 -1.82 24.96
CA ASP A 228 -6.00 -1.70 25.76
C ASP A 228 -6.64 -0.31 25.60
N LYS A 229 -5.90 0.69 25.08
CA LYS A 229 -6.41 2.02 24.74
C LYS A 229 -6.90 2.06 23.30
N LYS A 230 -8.22 1.93 23.15
CA LYS A 230 -8.93 1.87 21.87
C LYS A 230 -9.34 3.24 21.35
N GLU A 231 -8.36 4.10 21.12
CA GLU A 231 -8.59 5.48 20.67
C GLU A 231 -7.47 5.99 19.76
N SER A 232 -7.82 6.95 18.91
CA SER A 232 -6.83 7.68 18.10
C SER A 232 -6.14 8.75 18.94
N THR A 233 -4.87 9.01 18.65
CA THR A 233 -4.06 10.05 19.30
C THR A 233 -3.56 11.06 18.27
N GLU A 234 -2.73 12.01 18.68
CA GLU A 234 -2.00 12.86 17.72
C GLU A 234 -0.96 12.08 16.90
N GLN A 235 -0.53 10.91 17.37
CA GLN A 235 0.59 10.14 16.83
C GLN A 235 0.15 8.84 16.13
N SER A 236 -1.10 8.42 16.35
CA SER A 236 -1.66 7.19 15.79
C SER A 236 -3.15 7.32 15.50
N ASP A 237 -3.61 6.60 14.50
CA ASP A 237 -5.02 6.37 14.21
C ASP A 237 -5.45 5.00 14.75
N TYR A 238 -6.67 4.92 15.28
CA TYR A 238 -7.32 3.69 15.71
C TYR A 238 -8.59 3.42 14.88
N LYS A 239 -8.85 2.16 14.60
CA LYS A 239 -10.04 1.69 13.88
C LYS A 239 -10.50 0.34 14.39
N ASP A 240 -11.82 0.18 14.58
CA ASP A 240 -12.45 -1.13 14.74
C ASP A 240 -13.32 -1.43 13.52
N GLU A 241 -13.01 -2.53 12.83
CA GLU A 241 -13.87 -3.08 11.79
C GLU A 241 -14.19 -4.53 12.11
N ASN A 242 -15.45 -4.83 12.42
CA ASN A 242 -15.92 -6.19 12.69
C ASN A 242 -15.13 -6.90 13.81
N GLY A 243 -14.75 -6.16 14.86
CA GLY A 243 -13.98 -6.67 16.00
C GLY A 243 -12.49 -6.86 15.70
N VAL A 244 -12.02 -6.39 14.54
CA VAL A 244 -10.59 -6.27 14.24
C VAL A 244 -10.15 -4.87 14.60
N ASN A 245 -9.39 -4.77 15.68
CA ASN A 245 -8.89 -3.51 16.21
C ASN A 245 -7.52 -3.25 15.58
N THR A 246 -7.38 -2.11 14.89
CA THR A 246 -6.16 -1.74 14.16
C THR A 246 -5.65 -0.38 14.62
N TRP A 247 -4.36 -0.29 14.88
CA TRP A 247 -3.64 0.94 15.13
C TRP A 247 -2.61 1.17 14.02
N THR A 248 -2.56 2.39 13.51
CA THR A 248 -1.60 2.81 12.50
C THR A 248 -0.92 4.08 12.99
N PRO A 249 0.42 4.11 13.12
CA PRO A 249 1.11 5.34 13.46
C PRO A 249 0.92 6.34 12.33
N LYS A 250 0.67 7.60 12.68
CA LYS A 250 0.60 8.68 11.69
C LYS A 250 1.97 8.90 11.07
N PHE A 251 1.99 9.55 9.90
CA PHE A 251 3.23 9.80 9.18
C PHE A 251 4.30 10.45 10.08
N GLY A 252 5.53 9.95 9.98
CA GLY A 252 6.66 10.39 10.78
C GLY A 252 6.78 9.72 12.15
N TYR A 253 5.82 8.89 12.54
CA TYR A 253 5.86 8.08 13.76
C TYR A 253 5.98 6.59 13.42
N GLY A 254 6.42 5.82 14.40
CA GLY A 254 6.40 4.36 14.35
C GLY A 254 6.39 3.78 15.76
N PHE A 255 5.69 2.67 15.97
CA PHE A 255 5.65 2.09 17.31
C PHE A 255 6.95 1.34 17.58
N ASN A 256 7.65 1.69 18.67
CA ASN A 256 8.86 1.01 19.13
C ASN A 256 8.58 0.11 20.35
N LYS A 257 7.40 0.24 20.95
CA LYS A 257 6.91 -0.60 22.05
C LYS A 257 5.41 -0.80 21.90
N ILE A 258 4.96 -2.01 22.17
CA ILE A 258 3.55 -2.41 22.18
C ILE A 258 3.30 -3.15 23.50
N SER A 259 2.30 -2.71 24.26
CA SER A 259 1.88 -3.29 25.53
C SER A 259 0.37 -3.50 25.60
N ALA A 260 -0.09 -4.36 26.50
CA ALA A 260 -1.46 -4.41 26.98
C ALA A 260 -1.45 -3.97 28.44
N GLY A 261 -1.87 -2.72 28.69
CA GLY A 261 -1.69 -2.04 29.97
C GLY A 261 -0.20 -2.03 30.34
N GLU A 262 0.11 -2.57 31.52
CA GLU A 262 1.49 -2.66 32.04
C GLU A 262 2.32 -3.79 31.41
N THR A 263 1.68 -4.73 30.69
CA THR A 263 2.37 -5.90 30.13
C THR A 263 2.99 -5.56 28.78
N ALA A 264 4.32 -5.47 28.71
CA ALA A 264 5.04 -5.33 27.44
C ALA A 264 4.92 -6.62 26.60
N ILE A 265 4.51 -6.48 25.33
CA ILE A 265 4.34 -7.60 24.39
C ILE A 265 5.48 -7.62 23.38
N TRP A 266 5.83 -6.44 22.84
CA TRP A 266 6.86 -6.29 21.84
C TRP A 266 7.60 -4.96 22.02
N ASN A 267 8.89 -4.95 21.75
CA ASN A 267 9.70 -3.74 21.72
C ASN A 267 10.90 -3.91 20.76
N SER A 268 11.37 -2.80 20.18
CA SER A 268 12.58 -2.77 19.36
C SER A 268 13.21 -1.39 19.38
N ASN A 269 14.54 -1.35 19.25
CA ASN A 269 15.31 -0.12 19.06
C ASN A 269 15.70 0.10 17.58
N ASP A 270 15.57 -0.93 16.75
CA ASP A 270 16.11 -0.95 15.37
C ASP A 270 15.01 -0.82 14.32
N VAL A 271 13.83 -1.37 14.60
CA VAL A 271 12.68 -1.37 13.70
C VAL A 271 11.46 -0.80 14.40
N TYR A 272 10.56 -0.25 13.61
CA TYR A 272 9.33 0.34 14.10
C TYR A 272 8.15 -0.38 13.47
N SER A 273 7.10 -0.61 14.25
CA SER A 273 5.84 -1.05 13.69
C SER A 273 5.15 0.07 12.93
N THR A 274 4.65 -0.26 11.75
CA THR A 274 3.87 0.61 10.85
C THR A 274 2.38 0.27 10.88
N MET A 275 2.00 -0.83 11.50
CA MET A 275 0.60 -1.21 11.74
C MET A 275 0.54 -2.35 12.77
N VAL A 276 -0.44 -2.26 13.67
CA VAL A 276 -0.72 -3.29 14.68
C VAL A 276 -2.20 -3.66 14.58
N THR A 277 -2.50 -4.94 14.50
CA THR A 277 -3.87 -5.45 14.45
C THR A 277 -4.08 -6.52 15.51
N ILE A 278 -5.18 -6.45 16.26
CA ILE A 278 -5.62 -7.49 17.19
C ILE A 278 -7.02 -7.99 16.86
N LYS A 279 -7.19 -9.32 16.91
CA LYS A 279 -8.49 -10.00 16.82
C LYS A 279 -8.62 -11.02 17.94
N SER A 280 -9.80 -11.06 18.55
CA SER A 280 -10.19 -12.11 19.49
C SER A 280 -11.02 -13.18 18.79
N GLU A 281 -10.74 -14.44 19.08
CA GLU A 281 -11.44 -15.63 18.58
C GLU A 281 -11.63 -16.61 19.75
N GLY A 282 -12.85 -16.68 20.29
CA GLY A 282 -13.11 -17.38 21.55
C GLY A 282 -12.28 -16.82 22.70
N THR A 283 -11.52 -17.67 23.38
CA THR A 283 -10.61 -17.29 24.47
C THR A 283 -9.22 -16.85 24.00
N ASN A 284 -8.95 -16.94 22.69
CA ASN A 284 -7.66 -16.58 22.11
C ASN A 284 -7.67 -15.14 21.58
N LYS A 285 -6.52 -14.47 21.65
CA LYS A 285 -6.25 -13.21 20.96
C LYS A 285 -5.02 -13.37 20.08
N TYR A 286 -5.08 -12.78 18.89
CA TYR A 286 -4.00 -12.76 17.92
C TYR A 286 -3.61 -11.32 17.65
N LEU A 287 -2.34 -10.99 17.86
CA LEU A 287 -1.75 -9.69 17.61
C LEU A 287 -0.76 -9.82 16.45
N ILE A 288 -0.98 -9.05 15.39
CA ILE A 288 -0.11 -8.98 14.21
C ILE A 288 0.53 -7.60 14.18
N ILE A 289 1.85 -7.56 14.04
CA ILE A 289 2.67 -6.36 14.03
C ILE A 289 3.40 -6.31 12.68
N LEU A 290 3.06 -5.37 11.82
CA LEU A 290 3.79 -5.09 10.59
C LEU A 290 4.90 -4.07 10.88
N LEU A 291 6.10 -4.29 10.32
CA LEU A 291 7.31 -3.52 10.59
C LEU A 291 7.77 -2.72 9.37
N ASN A 292 8.50 -1.62 9.60
CA ASN A 292 8.98 -0.68 8.58
C ASN A 292 10.10 -1.23 7.66
N ASN A 293 10.58 -2.44 7.92
CA ASN A 293 11.51 -3.19 7.10
C ASN A 293 10.82 -4.32 6.31
N ASP A 294 9.48 -4.24 6.17
CA ASP A 294 8.65 -5.22 5.46
C ASP A 294 8.68 -6.63 6.10
N SER A 295 9.02 -6.74 7.39
CA SER A 295 8.79 -7.96 8.17
C SER A 295 7.57 -7.81 9.08
N PHE A 296 7.17 -8.90 9.73
CA PHE A 296 6.06 -8.89 10.68
C PHE A 296 6.35 -9.79 11.88
N SER A 297 5.63 -9.56 12.98
CA SER A 297 5.62 -10.41 14.16
C SER A 297 4.19 -10.73 14.57
N ILE A 298 3.99 -11.91 15.12
CA ILE A 298 2.70 -12.43 15.50
C ILE A 298 2.79 -12.96 16.92
N PHE A 299 1.85 -12.53 17.74
CA PHE A 299 1.72 -12.98 19.11
C PHE A 299 0.34 -13.57 19.34
N LYS A 300 0.28 -14.62 20.15
CA LYS A 300 -0.97 -15.23 20.59
C LYS A 300 -1.08 -15.15 22.10
N GLN A 301 -2.25 -14.77 22.59
CA GLN A 301 -2.62 -14.92 23.99
C GLN A 301 -3.73 -15.96 24.07
N SER A 302 -3.53 -17.04 24.82
CA SER A 302 -4.54 -18.09 25.00
C SER A 302 -5.12 -18.03 26.41
N ASP A 303 -6.44 -18.00 26.53
CA ASP A 303 -7.17 -18.00 27.82
C ASP A 303 -6.72 -16.87 28.78
N GLY A 304 -6.39 -15.69 28.24
CA GLY A 304 -5.95 -14.55 29.05
C GLY A 304 -4.59 -14.72 29.75
N LYS A 305 -3.80 -15.74 29.37
CA LYS A 305 -2.45 -16.00 29.91
C LYS A 305 -1.41 -15.03 29.34
N SER A 306 -0.14 -15.41 29.34
CA SER A 306 0.94 -14.64 28.72
C SER A 306 0.82 -14.59 27.19
N TRP A 307 1.32 -13.51 26.60
CA TRP A 307 1.54 -13.40 25.16
C TRP A 307 2.74 -14.27 24.74
N GLU A 308 2.54 -15.12 23.75
CA GLU A 308 3.58 -15.94 23.14
C GLU A 308 3.89 -15.43 21.73
N ASN A 309 5.17 -15.25 21.40
CA ASN A 309 5.58 -14.93 20.04
C ASN A 309 5.56 -16.19 19.16
N ILE A 310 4.52 -16.33 18.34
CA ILE A 310 4.34 -17.47 17.45
C ILE A 310 4.96 -17.28 16.07
N SER A 311 5.56 -16.11 15.79
CA SER A 311 6.34 -15.89 14.56
C SER A 311 7.55 -16.84 14.47
N LYS A 312 8.08 -17.29 15.62
CA LYS A 312 9.31 -18.09 15.71
C LYS A 312 9.10 -19.60 15.52
N HIS A 313 7.89 -20.10 15.71
CA HIS A 313 7.58 -21.52 15.49
C HIS A 313 7.56 -21.90 14.00
N GLY A 314 7.60 -20.90 13.10
CA GLY A 314 7.74 -21.10 11.67
C GLY A 314 8.99 -20.43 11.10
N THR A 315 10.05 -21.22 10.89
CA THR A 315 11.09 -20.95 9.87
C THR A 315 10.49 -20.74 8.46
N PHE A 316 9.19 -20.97 8.32
CA PHE A 316 8.37 -20.81 7.13
C PHE A 316 8.29 -19.37 6.59
N PHE A 317 8.08 -18.35 7.42
CA PHE A 317 7.75 -17.00 6.93
C PHE A 317 8.94 -16.22 6.39
N THR A 318 10.12 -16.37 7.01
CA THR A 318 11.39 -15.86 6.47
C THR A 318 11.83 -16.60 5.21
N SER A 319 11.14 -17.69 4.87
CA SER A 319 11.50 -18.57 3.76
C SER A 319 10.48 -18.53 2.62
N ILE A 320 9.46 -17.67 2.70
CA ILE A 320 8.56 -17.43 1.57
C ILE A 320 9.34 -16.67 0.51
N ARG A 321 9.51 -17.30 -0.65
CA ARG A 321 10.15 -16.67 -1.81
C ARG A 321 9.23 -16.72 -3.00
N PHE A 322 9.13 -15.61 -3.70
CA PHE A 322 8.30 -15.48 -4.89
C PHE A 322 9.17 -15.45 -6.13
N TYR A 323 8.78 -16.18 -7.16
CA TYR A 323 9.49 -16.25 -8.42
C TYR A 323 8.57 -15.81 -9.55
N GLY A 324 9.14 -15.06 -10.49
CA GLY A 324 8.47 -14.66 -11.70
C GLY A 324 9.01 -15.37 -12.93
N ASP A 325 8.87 -14.70 -14.07
CA ASP A 325 9.30 -15.22 -15.38
C ASP A 325 10.78 -15.65 -15.36
N ASN A 326 11.08 -16.77 -16.02
CA ASN A 326 12.42 -17.39 -16.05
C ASN A 326 12.97 -17.77 -14.68
N ASN A 327 12.11 -18.08 -13.71
CA ASN A 327 12.50 -18.48 -12.36
C ASN A 327 13.36 -17.41 -11.65
N ARG A 328 13.15 -16.14 -11.98
CA ARG A 328 13.81 -15.03 -11.30
C ARG A 328 13.09 -14.75 -9.97
N GLU A 329 13.85 -14.71 -8.89
CA GLU A 329 13.32 -14.29 -7.59
C GLU A 329 12.86 -12.82 -7.63
N LEU A 330 11.63 -12.60 -7.19
CA LEU A 330 11.02 -11.30 -7.07
C LEU A 330 11.62 -10.57 -5.87
N ARG A 331 11.92 -9.30 -6.08
CA ARG A 331 12.49 -8.43 -5.05
C ARG A 331 11.38 -7.88 -4.16
N PRO A 332 11.69 -7.39 -2.94
CA PRO A 332 10.70 -6.67 -2.12
C PRO A 332 10.03 -5.50 -2.85
N SER A 333 10.68 -4.89 -3.85
CA SER A 333 10.09 -3.85 -4.71
C SER A 333 9.00 -4.35 -5.67
N ASP A 334 8.85 -5.66 -5.84
CA ASP A 334 7.95 -6.28 -6.81
C ASP A 334 6.58 -6.63 -6.19
N TYR A 335 6.42 -6.51 -4.88
CA TYR A 335 5.16 -6.72 -4.16
C TYR A 335 5.02 -5.76 -2.98
N LYS A 336 3.81 -5.66 -2.43
CA LYS A 336 3.49 -4.93 -1.20
C LYS A 336 3.10 -5.94 -0.12
N ILE A 337 3.57 -5.73 1.10
CA ILE A 337 3.09 -6.44 2.29
C ILE A 337 2.12 -5.53 3.05
N ASP A 338 1.00 -6.10 3.48
CA ASP A 338 -0.02 -5.40 4.25
C ASP A 338 -0.72 -6.34 5.23
N ILE A 339 -1.42 -5.81 6.22
CA ILE A 339 -2.38 -6.57 7.03
C ILE A 339 -3.78 -6.26 6.50
N VAL A 340 -4.50 -7.30 6.11
CA VAL A 340 -5.89 -7.21 5.67
C VAL A 340 -6.73 -8.09 6.59
N ASN A 341 -7.58 -7.47 7.41
CA ASN A 341 -8.36 -8.16 8.43
C ASN A 341 -7.43 -8.90 9.42
N THR A 342 -7.46 -10.23 9.41
CA THR A 342 -6.64 -11.14 10.24
C THR A 342 -5.49 -11.77 9.46
N SER A 343 -5.23 -11.28 8.24
CA SER A 343 -4.26 -11.87 7.34
C SER A 343 -3.07 -10.96 7.05
N VAL A 344 -1.87 -11.53 6.98
CA VAL A 344 -0.73 -10.87 6.31
C VAL A 344 -0.84 -11.17 4.81
N SER A 345 -0.89 -10.13 3.99
CA SER A 345 -1.10 -10.21 2.55
C SER A 345 0.10 -9.68 1.77
N PHE A 346 0.58 -10.49 0.82
CA PHE A 346 1.58 -10.14 -0.18
C PHE A 346 0.86 -9.89 -1.49
N THR A 347 0.83 -8.65 -1.97
CA THR A 347 0.17 -8.26 -3.22
C THR A 347 1.19 -7.89 -4.29
N PHE A 348 1.21 -8.58 -5.41
CA PHE A 348 2.18 -8.33 -6.49
C PHE A 348 1.85 -7.05 -7.25
N ASN A 349 2.90 -6.25 -7.53
CA ASN A 349 2.76 -4.99 -8.24
C ASN A 349 2.28 -5.19 -9.69
N SER A 350 1.63 -4.18 -10.27
CA SER A 350 1.13 -4.25 -11.63
C SER A 350 2.27 -4.48 -12.63
N GLY A 351 2.14 -5.53 -13.44
CA GLY A 351 3.17 -5.93 -14.40
C GLY A 351 4.24 -6.86 -13.81
N VAL A 352 4.17 -7.16 -12.51
CA VAL A 352 4.92 -8.26 -11.90
C VAL A 352 4.10 -9.54 -12.06
N ASN A 353 4.71 -10.53 -12.67
CA ASN A 353 4.17 -11.88 -12.77
C ASN A 353 4.84 -12.72 -11.69
N CYS A 354 4.07 -13.19 -10.71
CA CYS A 354 4.51 -14.29 -9.87
C CYS A 354 3.94 -15.58 -10.46
N THR A 355 4.82 -16.54 -10.72
CA THR A 355 4.53 -17.82 -11.36
C THR A 355 4.79 -19.00 -10.43
N LYS A 356 5.55 -18.77 -9.34
CA LYS A 356 5.90 -19.78 -8.35
C LYS A 356 6.08 -19.16 -6.97
N ILE A 357 5.66 -19.92 -5.94
CA ILE A 357 5.84 -19.59 -4.53
C ILE A 357 6.63 -20.74 -3.89
N MET A 358 7.73 -20.41 -3.22
CA MET A 358 8.47 -21.36 -2.40
C MET A 358 8.16 -21.10 -0.93
N PHE A 359 8.01 -22.17 -0.16
CA PHE A 359 7.83 -22.16 1.27
C PHE A 359 8.98 -22.93 1.92
N GLY A 360 10.10 -22.25 2.20
CA GLY A 360 11.33 -22.99 2.50
C GLY A 360 11.86 -23.66 1.24
N ASP A 361 11.98 -24.99 1.32
CA ASP A 361 12.39 -25.85 0.22
C ASP A 361 11.19 -26.44 -0.53
N ASP A 362 9.97 -26.32 0.02
CA ASP A 362 8.75 -26.81 -0.60
C ASP A 362 8.31 -25.87 -1.72
N GLU A 363 8.17 -26.41 -2.93
CA GLU A 363 7.65 -25.67 -4.07
C GLU A 363 6.13 -25.78 -4.13
N TRP A 364 5.46 -24.63 -4.06
CA TRP A 364 4.11 -24.51 -4.59
C TRP A 364 4.19 -23.98 -6.03
N SER A 365 3.97 -24.88 -6.98
CA SER A 365 3.74 -24.54 -8.39
C SER A 365 2.42 -25.13 -8.87
N GLN A 366 1.67 -24.34 -9.63
CA GLN A 366 0.46 -24.81 -10.26
C GLN A 366 0.84 -25.79 -11.38
N LYS A 367 0.46 -27.07 -11.26
CA LYS A 367 0.79 -28.13 -12.23
C LYS A 367 0.20 -27.91 -13.63
N ASP A 368 -0.85 -27.09 -13.76
CA ASP A 368 -1.50 -26.78 -15.04
C ASP A 368 -1.14 -25.39 -15.55
N HIS A 369 -0.13 -25.33 -16.43
CA HIS A 369 0.33 -24.12 -17.13
C HIS A 369 -0.65 -23.65 -18.23
N THR A 370 -1.90 -23.35 -17.88
CA THR A 370 -2.72 -22.53 -18.78
C THR A 370 -2.37 -21.06 -18.57
N GLN A 371 -2.17 -20.32 -19.66
CA GLN A 371 -1.74 -18.90 -19.66
C GLN A 371 -2.70 -17.91 -18.95
N SER A 372 -3.69 -18.38 -18.19
CA SER A 372 -4.79 -17.57 -17.66
C SER A 372 -4.75 -17.25 -16.16
N ASN A 373 -3.78 -17.77 -15.40
CA ASN A 373 -3.82 -17.73 -13.93
C ASN A 373 -2.61 -17.07 -13.28
N LEU A 374 -2.33 -15.80 -13.61
CA LEU A 374 -1.29 -15.03 -12.91
C LEU A 374 -1.64 -14.86 -11.42
N ILE A 375 -0.70 -15.17 -10.53
CA ILE A 375 -0.84 -14.96 -9.08
C ILE A 375 -0.88 -13.45 -8.81
N LYS A 376 -1.91 -13.01 -8.07
CA LYS A 376 -2.14 -11.62 -7.70
C LYS A 376 -1.77 -11.32 -6.28
N SER A 377 -2.07 -12.24 -5.37
CA SER A 377 -1.65 -12.12 -3.98
C SER A 377 -1.59 -13.46 -3.27
N LEU A 378 -0.85 -13.46 -2.17
CA LEU A 378 -0.83 -14.50 -1.15
C LEU A 378 -1.35 -13.88 0.15
N SER A 379 -2.29 -14.51 0.84
CA SER A 379 -2.74 -14.06 2.17
C SER A 379 -2.65 -15.20 3.17
N LEU A 380 -2.11 -14.91 4.34
CA LEU A 380 -1.93 -15.85 5.45
C LEU A 380 -2.81 -15.41 6.61
N ASP A 381 -3.87 -16.16 6.89
CA ASP A 381 -4.80 -15.88 7.97
C ASP A 381 -4.47 -16.69 9.22
N PHE A 382 -4.14 -16.00 10.31
CA PHE A 382 -3.64 -16.64 11.53
C PHE A 382 -4.72 -17.04 12.52
N VAL A 383 -5.96 -16.59 12.31
CA VAL A 383 -7.10 -16.99 13.13
C VAL A 383 -7.66 -18.31 12.61
N SER A 384 -7.80 -18.41 11.29
CA SER A 384 -8.33 -19.59 10.60
C SER A 384 -7.27 -20.60 10.16
N ASN A 385 -5.98 -20.30 10.34
CA ASN A 385 -4.85 -21.11 9.86
C ASN A 385 -4.99 -21.44 8.36
N SER A 386 -5.34 -20.43 7.56
CA SER A 386 -5.58 -20.58 6.13
C SER A 386 -4.61 -19.77 5.29
N LEU A 387 -4.18 -20.37 4.19
CA LEU A 387 -3.37 -19.78 3.15
C LEU A 387 -4.26 -19.57 1.93
N THR A 388 -4.39 -18.33 1.49
CA THR A 388 -5.21 -17.96 0.34
C THR A 388 -4.32 -17.45 -0.80
N ILE A 389 -4.49 -18.02 -1.99
CA ILE A 389 -3.81 -17.59 -3.21
C ILE A 389 -4.86 -17.00 -4.15
N ALA A 390 -4.77 -15.70 -4.41
CA ALA A 390 -5.62 -15.04 -5.38
C ALA A 390 -4.97 -15.10 -6.77
N LEU A 391 -5.70 -15.64 -7.74
CA LEU A 391 -5.35 -15.70 -9.15
C LEU A 391 -6.20 -14.70 -9.92
N GLN A 392 -5.85 -14.41 -11.18
CA GLN A 392 -6.72 -13.61 -12.04
C GLN A 392 -8.09 -14.25 -12.31
N SER A 393 -8.18 -15.57 -12.26
CA SER A 393 -9.37 -16.36 -12.56
C SER A 393 -10.23 -16.71 -11.34
N GLY A 394 -9.73 -16.49 -10.13
CA GLY A 394 -10.41 -16.89 -8.90
C GLY A 394 -9.46 -16.97 -7.72
N THR A 395 -9.91 -17.63 -6.64
CA THR A 395 -9.14 -17.76 -5.39
C THR A 395 -9.03 -19.23 -5.02
N MET A 396 -7.85 -19.63 -4.54
CA MET A 396 -7.60 -20.95 -3.96
C MET A 396 -7.33 -20.81 -2.46
N ASN A 397 -7.99 -21.64 -1.65
CA ASN A 397 -7.76 -21.70 -0.21
C ASN A 397 -7.09 -23.02 0.13
N LEU A 398 -6.03 -22.96 0.91
CA LEU A 398 -5.26 -24.09 1.43
C LEU A 398 -5.28 -24.00 2.95
N LYS A 399 -5.44 -25.14 3.63
CA LYS A 399 -5.19 -25.19 5.07
C LYS A 399 -3.69 -25.28 5.30
N PHE A 400 -3.18 -24.53 6.26
CA PHE A 400 -1.77 -24.51 6.60
C PHE A 400 -1.62 -24.69 8.12
N ASP A 401 -0.77 -25.62 8.54
CA ASP A 401 -0.41 -25.76 9.95
C ASP A 401 0.95 -25.05 10.20
N PRO A 402 0.97 -23.94 10.95
CA PRO A 402 2.20 -23.22 11.25
C PRO A 402 3.18 -23.98 12.16
N THR A 403 2.77 -25.12 12.74
CA THR A 403 3.57 -25.87 13.73
C THR A 403 4.33 -27.06 13.17
N THR A 404 4.05 -27.48 11.93
CA THR A 404 4.78 -28.59 11.28
C THR A 404 5.87 -28.04 10.36
N SER A 405 7.13 -28.35 10.66
CA SER A 405 8.24 -28.14 9.71
C SER A 405 8.03 -29.04 8.49
N GLY A 406 7.55 -28.47 7.40
CA GLY A 406 7.16 -29.18 6.17
C GLY A 406 5.68 -28.93 5.88
N GLY A 407 5.40 -27.99 4.97
CA GLY A 407 4.05 -27.53 4.71
C GLY A 407 3.22 -28.60 3.99
N GLN A 408 2.53 -29.46 4.74
CA GLN A 408 1.64 -30.43 4.13
C GLN A 408 0.35 -29.73 3.68
N THR A 409 0.27 -29.40 2.38
CA THR A 409 -0.88 -28.75 1.77
C THR A 409 -1.92 -29.78 1.37
N THR A 410 -3.14 -29.69 1.92
CA THR A 410 -4.30 -30.45 1.45
C THR A 410 -5.25 -29.53 0.70
N THR A 411 -5.42 -29.79 -0.60
CA THR A 411 -6.36 -29.08 -1.47
C THR A 411 -7.79 -29.57 -1.20
N THR A 412 -8.67 -28.67 -0.80
CA THR A 412 -10.12 -28.91 -0.83
C THR A 412 -10.72 -28.03 -1.93
N GLY A 413 -11.02 -28.64 -3.07
CA GLY A 413 -11.69 -27.95 -4.18
C GLY A 413 -13.20 -27.99 -4.01
N THR A 414 -13.85 -26.83 -3.97
CA THR A 414 -15.30 -26.73 -4.21
C THR A 414 -15.55 -26.82 -5.71
N GLY A 415 -15.88 -28.01 -6.20
CA GLY A 415 -16.26 -28.25 -7.59
C GLY A 415 -17.61 -27.62 -7.93
N GLN A 416 -17.64 -26.81 -8.98
CA GLN A 416 -18.86 -26.37 -9.64
C GLN A 416 -19.55 -27.57 -10.31
N THR A 417 -20.85 -27.71 -10.07
CA THR A 417 -21.76 -28.60 -10.80
C THR A 417 -21.75 -28.27 -12.29
N GLY A 418 -21.30 -29.22 -13.11
CA GLY A 418 -21.33 -29.17 -14.56
C GLY A 418 -21.80 -30.52 -15.12
N THR A 419 -22.92 -30.49 -15.80
CA THR A 419 -23.63 -31.59 -16.47
C THR A 419 -22.76 -32.38 -17.45
N SER A 420 -22.86 -33.70 -17.39
CA SER A 420 -22.31 -34.66 -18.36
C SER A 420 -23.09 -34.65 -19.69
N PRO A 421 -22.40 -34.84 -20.82
CA PRO A 421 -22.94 -35.65 -21.90
C PRO A 421 -22.09 -36.92 -22.10
N ALA A 422 -22.81 -38.04 -22.20
CA ALA A 422 -22.28 -39.33 -22.58
C ALA A 422 -21.91 -39.38 -24.07
N THR A 423 -20.79 -40.02 -24.39
CA THR A 423 -20.60 -40.84 -25.60
C THR A 423 -19.40 -41.76 -25.34
N GLY A 424 -19.59 -43.07 -25.49
CA GLY A 424 -18.56 -44.09 -25.32
C GLY A 424 -17.73 -44.33 -26.58
N GLN A 425 -16.65 -45.11 -26.45
CA GLN A 425 -16.48 -46.42 -27.12
C GLN A 425 -15.16 -47.08 -26.72
N ASP A 426 -15.26 -48.40 -26.49
CA ASP A 426 -14.35 -49.52 -26.72
C ASP A 426 -12.81 -49.38 -26.70
N GLY A 427 -12.18 -50.37 -26.06
CA GLY A 427 -10.75 -50.66 -26.25
C GLY A 427 -10.13 -51.66 -25.26
N THR A 428 -10.52 -52.92 -25.38
CA THR A 428 -9.84 -54.19 -25.02
C THR A 428 -8.41 -54.17 -24.44
N GLY A 429 -8.16 -55.05 -23.44
CA GLY A 429 -6.96 -55.91 -23.44
C GLY A 429 -6.19 -56.06 -22.11
N THR A 430 -6.40 -57.21 -21.43
CA THR A 430 -5.42 -58.12 -20.78
C THR A 430 -4.26 -57.55 -19.94
N GLY A 431 -3.94 -58.00 -18.71
CA GLY A 431 -4.38 -59.12 -17.88
C GLY A 431 -3.46 -59.32 -16.66
N THR A 432 -3.79 -60.32 -15.81
CA THR A 432 -3.00 -60.99 -14.74
C THR A 432 -2.53 -60.13 -13.53
N GLY A 433 -2.69 -60.51 -12.25
CA GLY A 433 -3.20 -61.73 -11.59
C GLY A 433 -3.04 -61.64 -10.06
N ALA A 434 -3.60 -62.63 -9.35
CA ALA A 434 -3.48 -62.98 -7.91
C ALA A 434 -4.07 -61.97 -6.89
N SER A 435 -5.22 -62.22 -6.23
CA SER A 435 -5.62 -63.30 -5.31
C SER A 435 -4.71 -63.46 -4.08
N THR A 436 -5.20 -63.00 -2.92
CA THR A 436 -5.35 -63.79 -1.68
C THR A 436 -6.17 -63.01 -0.64
N THR A 437 -7.33 -63.55 -0.28
CA THR A 437 -8.05 -63.29 0.98
C THR A 437 -7.45 -64.17 2.09
N PRO A 438 -7.63 -63.83 3.37
CA PRO A 438 -8.71 -64.48 4.17
C PRO A 438 -9.50 -63.45 5.02
N ALA A 439 -10.84 -63.53 5.07
CA ALA A 439 -11.64 -64.19 6.11
C ALA A 439 -11.20 -63.78 7.54
N GLY A 440 -12.00 -63.19 8.42
CA GLY A 440 -13.46 -63.15 8.58
C GLY A 440 -13.74 -63.47 10.05
N GLN A 441 -14.33 -62.54 10.81
CA GLN A 441 -15.00 -62.89 12.06
C GLN A 441 -16.05 -61.83 12.45
N THR A 442 -17.27 -62.32 12.57
CA THR A 442 -18.49 -61.63 13.00
C THR A 442 -18.72 -61.90 14.48
N THR A 443 -19.31 -60.95 15.22
CA THR A 443 -20.32 -61.15 16.30
C THR A 443 -20.70 -59.76 16.85
N THR A 444 -21.88 -59.23 16.48
CA THR A 444 -23.18 -59.22 17.19
C THR A 444 -23.29 -58.26 18.38
N GLY A 445 -24.29 -57.36 18.30
CA GLY A 445 -25.05 -56.92 19.48
C GLY A 445 -25.61 -55.50 19.43
N GLY A 446 -26.94 -55.36 19.29
CA GLY A 446 -27.69 -54.32 20.01
C GLY A 446 -28.44 -53.26 19.22
N SER A 447 -29.67 -53.59 18.81
CA SER A 447 -30.70 -52.75 18.19
C SER A 447 -31.42 -51.84 19.22
N GLN A 448 -31.59 -50.55 18.90
CA GLN A 448 -32.87 -49.83 18.64
C GLN A 448 -33.68 -49.31 19.88
N PRO A 449 -34.75 -48.48 19.73
CA PRO A 449 -34.76 -47.05 20.09
C PRO A 449 -35.94 -46.67 21.01
N ALA A 450 -36.08 -45.39 21.40
CA ALA A 450 -37.36 -44.88 21.86
C ALA A 450 -37.57 -43.39 21.51
N THR A 451 -38.76 -43.15 20.99
CA THR A 451 -39.40 -41.91 20.53
C THR A 451 -40.19 -41.19 21.63
N GLY A 452 -40.49 -39.89 21.40
CA GLY A 452 -41.55 -39.10 22.06
C GLY A 452 -41.00 -37.91 22.84
N THR A 453 -41.54 -36.69 22.82
CA THR A 453 -42.81 -36.16 22.29
C THR A 453 -42.75 -34.62 22.35
N ASN A 454 -43.59 -33.97 21.55
CA ASN A 454 -43.86 -32.52 21.45
C ASN A 454 -43.96 -31.74 22.78
N GLN A 455 -43.57 -30.46 22.76
CA GLN A 455 -44.48 -29.38 23.17
C GLN A 455 -44.07 -28.00 22.63
N THR A 456 -45.08 -27.29 22.13
CA THR A 456 -45.09 -25.93 21.60
C THR A 456 -45.83 -25.04 22.59
N THR A 457 -45.34 -23.83 22.89
CA THR A 457 -46.11 -22.67 23.42
C THR A 457 -45.18 -21.45 23.37
N THR A 458 -45.27 -20.57 22.37
CA THR A 458 -46.06 -19.31 22.31
C THR A 458 -45.70 -18.25 23.36
N THR A 459 -45.29 -17.10 22.83
CA THR A 459 -45.06 -15.75 23.39
C THR A 459 -46.24 -15.19 24.21
N PRO A 460 -46.04 -14.10 24.98
CA PRO A 460 -46.40 -12.79 24.41
C PRO A 460 -45.44 -11.63 24.77
N ALA A 461 -45.49 -10.61 23.90
CA ALA A 461 -44.86 -9.31 24.03
C ALA A 461 -45.59 -8.41 25.06
N SER A 462 -44.89 -7.40 25.56
CA SER A 462 -45.49 -6.17 26.10
C SER A 462 -44.57 -4.99 25.81
N GLU A 463 -45.15 -3.99 25.14
CA GLU A 463 -44.62 -2.66 24.88
C GLU A 463 -44.54 -1.82 26.17
N GLY A 464 -43.79 -0.72 26.12
CA GLY A 464 -43.68 0.26 27.21
C GLY A 464 -42.72 1.39 26.89
N GLN A 465 -43.20 2.34 26.09
CA GLN A 465 -42.57 3.59 25.65
C GLN A 465 -42.39 4.58 26.83
N THR A 466 -41.26 5.31 26.91
CA THR A 466 -41.26 6.73 27.33
C THR A 466 -39.94 7.44 27.03
N THR A 467 -40.09 8.55 26.30
CA THR A 467 -39.17 9.64 26.00
C THR A 467 -38.80 10.47 27.24
N THR A 468 -37.54 10.90 27.36
CA THR A 468 -37.16 12.24 27.88
C THR A 468 -35.79 12.68 27.37
N THR A 469 -35.76 13.80 26.66
CA THR A 469 -34.59 14.67 26.40
C THR A 469 -34.30 15.53 27.64
N PRO A 470 -33.05 15.97 27.85
CA PRO A 470 -32.79 17.42 27.96
C PRO A 470 -31.52 17.80 27.17
N LYS A 471 -31.61 18.74 26.22
CA LYS A 471 -31.59 20.21 26.38
C LYS A 471 -30.17 20.75 26.63
N SER A 472 -29.72 21.50 25.64
CA SER A 472 -28.56 22.38 25.63
C SER A 472 -28.68 23.51 26.67
N GLY A 473 -27.54 23.88 27.24
CA GLY A 473 -27.29 25.10 28.01
C GLY A 473 -25.77 25.22 28.17
N SER A 474 -25.13 26.12 27.43
CA SER A 474 -24.86 27.52 27.80
C SER A 474 -23.53 27.68 28.57
N SER A 475 -22.60 28.33 27.87
CA SER A 475 -21.34 28.92 28.35
C SER A 475 -21.53 29.81 29.58
N PRO A 476 -20.47 29.95 30.41
CA PRO A 476 -20.19 31.21 31.05
C PRO A 476 -18.87 31.82 30.56
N THR A 477 -18.96 33.12 30.31
CA THR A 477 -17.91 34.10 30.07
C THR A 477 -17.09 34.35 31.34
N ALA A 478 -15.78 34.44 31.20
CA ALA A 478 -14.85 35.19 32.07
C ALA A 478 -13.69 35.65 31.16
N THR A 479 -13.57 36.91 30.72
CA THR A 479 -13.03 38.07 31.47
C THR A 479 -11.98 37.60 32.48
N GLY A 480 -10.67 37.66 32.27
CA GLY A 480 -9.86 38.63 31.56
C GLY A 480 -9.00 39.34 32.60
N THR A 481 -7.74 38.95 32.78
CA THR A 481 -6.69 39.80 33.37
C THR A 481 -5.31 39.36 32.92
N THR A 482 -4.70 40.29 32.20
CA THR A 482 -3.33 40.37 31.73
C THR A 482 -2.39 40.67 32.90
N THR A 483 -1.28 39.93 33.04
CA THR A 483 -0.06 40.45 33.68
C THR A 483 1.17 39.91 32.96
N THR A 484 1.88 40.82 32.29
CA THR A 484 3.20 40.67 31.66
C THR A 484 4.31 40.47 32.72
N PRO A 485 5.48 39.94 32.31
CA PRO A 485 6.51 39.42 33.22
C PRO A 485 7.51 40.49 33.66
N LYS A 486 8.05 40.31 34.87
CA LYS A 486 9.15 41.14 35.40
C LYS A 486 10.46 40.37 35.36
N SER A 487 11.45 41.03 34.78
CA SER A 487 12.87 40.71 34.69
C SER A 487 13.53 40.40 36.03
N GLY A 488 14.49 39.48 36.02
CA GLY A 488 15.45 39.26 37.10
C GLY A 488 16.74 38.66 36.57
N SER A 489 17.70 39.52 36.27
CA SER A 489 19.11 39.27 35.97
C SER A 489 19.89 38.81 37.21
N SER A 490 20.83 37.86 37.08
CA SER A 490 22.27 38.10 37.33
C SER A 490 23.14 36.85 37.09
N PRO A 491 24.47 37.02 36.84
CA PRO A 491 25.38 36.02 36.29
C PRO A 491 26.37 35.45 37.32
N THR A 492 26.99 34.31 37.02
CA THR A 492 28.35 34.00 37.51
C THR A 492 29.13 33.14 36.52
N ALA A 493 30.41 33.45 36.42
CA ALA A 493 31.36 33.06 35.39
C ALA A 493 32.33 31.95 35.85
N ILE A 494 32.98 31.33 34.85
CA ILE A 494 34.38 30.85 34.79
C ILE A 494 34.82 29.69 35.71
N GLY A 495 35.42 28.68 35.07
CA GLY A 495 36.30 27.70 35.70
C GLY A 495 36.90 26.71 34.70
N THR A 496 37.91 27.15 33.94
CA THR A 496 38.88 26.30 33.22
C THR A 496 40.09 26.00 34.10
N THR A 497 40.55 24.73 34.08
CA THR A 497 41.91 24.16 34.29
C THR A 497 41.68 22.72 34.75
N THR A 498 42.28 21.64 34.24
CA THR A 498 43.56 21.38 33.57
C THR A 498 43.41 20.21 32.59
#